data_AF-A0A401SNH6-F1
#
_entry.id   AF-A0A401SNH6-F1
#
_cell.length_a   1.000
_cell.length_b   1.000
_cell.length_c   1.000
_cell.angle_alpha   90.00
_cell.angle_beta   90.00
_cell.angle_gamma   90.00
#
_symmetry.space_group_name_H-M   'P 1'
#
loop_
_entity.id
_entity.type
_entity.pdbx_description
1 polymer ?
#
loop_
_entity_poly.entity_id
_entity_poly.type
_entity_poly.pdbx_seq_one_letter_code
_entity_poly.pdbx_strand_id
1 'polypeptide(L)'
;MPAETPVLEVLLALTPDLEVTPVQILVLEVMPAKTPVLKVMPAQTSVLEVTPAQTPVLEVMPMQILVLEVMPEWSHFLKVMPAQTPVLEVMPAQIPVPEVMPSQTPVLEVMPVQILFLEVMSAQTLFLEATQAQTPVLEVMPLQILVLEVMPMQTPVLEVMPAQSPVLKEVAADPCSRGDASAESCSRGDAVADSCS
;
A
#
# COMPACT_ATOMS: atom_id res chain seq x y z
N MET A 1 4.95 6.03 36.40
CA MET A 1 3.68 6.74 36.12
C MET A 1 3.21 6.21 34.78
N PRO A 2 1.99 5.67 34.63
CA PRO A 2 1.52 5.31 33.30
C PRO A 2 1.36 6.63 32.53
N ALA A 3 2.07 6.76 31.42
CA ALA A 3 1.86 7.86 30.50
C ALA A 3 0.46 7.68 29.92
N GLU A 4 -0.46 8.60 30.22
CA GLU A 4 -1.76 8.60 29.56
C GLU A 4 -1.49 8.79 28.06
N THR A 5 -1.88 7.80 27.26
CA THR A 5 -1.80 7.88 25.80
C THR A 5 -2.82 8.91 25.35
N PRO A 6 -2.41 10.08 24.80
CA PRO A 6 -3.37 11.04 24.31
C PRO A 6 -4.04 10.45 23.06
N VAL A 7 -5.31 10.10 23.18
CA VAL A 7 -6.18 9.75 22.06
C VAL A 7 -6.78 11.06 21.56
N LEU A 8 -6.55 11.36 20.28
CA LEU A 8 -7.06 12.55 19.62
C LEU A 8 -8.04 12.13 18.53
N GLU A 9 -9.34 12.16 18.85
CA GLU A 9 -10.39 12.02 17.85
C GLU A 9 -10.65 13.38 17.21
N VAL A 10 -10.45 13.49 15.90
CA VAL A 10 -10.69 14.76 15.19
C VAL A 10 -11.78 14.56 14.13
N LEU A 11 -13.00 14.94 14.49
CA LEU A 11 -14.11 15.10 13.54
C LEU A 11 -13.97 16.43 12.80
N LEU A 12 -13.50 16.34 11.57
CA LEU A 12 -13.04 17.43 10.74
C LEU A 12 -14.07 17.78 9.65
N ALA A 13 -14.57 19.01 9.63
CA ALA A 13 -15.56 19.46 8.64
C ALA A 13 -14.93 20.07 7.37
N LEU A 14 -15.46 19.62 6.23
CA LEU A 14 -15.36 20.11 4.84
C LEU A 14 -13.99 20.26 4.16
N THR A 15 -12.93 20.82 4.76
CA THR A 15 -11.57 20.91 4.15
C THR A 15 -10.53 21.36 5.17
N PRO A 16 -10.25 20.60 6.23
CA PRO A 16 -9.27 21.02 7.21
C PRO A 16 -7.85 20.60 6.81
N ASP A 17 -6.94 21.56 6.93
CA ASP A 17 -5.51 21.32 6.99
C ASP A 17 -5.16 21.05 8.46
N LEU A 18 -4.61 19.87 8.76
CA LEU A 18 -4.19 19.49 10.11
C LEU A 18 -2.71 19.12 10.10
N GLU A 19 -1.92 19.80 10.94
CA GLU A 19 -0.54 19.44 11.22
C GLU A 19 -0.42 18.95 12.67
N VAL A 20 0.06 17.72 12.87
CA VAL A 20 0.22 17.11 14.21
C VAL A 20 1.65 16.64 14.41
N THR A 21 2.30 17.12 15.47
CA THR A 21 3.69 16.78 15.82
C THR A 21 3.80 16.25 17.25
N PRO A 22 3.31 15.02 17.52
CA PRO A 22 3.33 14.44 18.85
C PRO A 22 4.74 13.92 19.20
N VAL A 23 5.13 14.06 20.48
CA VAL A 23 6.48 13.69 20.95
C VAL A 23 6.57 12.22 21.37
N GLN A 24 5.44 11.59 21.76
CA GLN A 24 5.43 10.22 22.29
C GLN A 24 4.45 9.34 21.52
N ILE A 25 3.22 9.20 22.02
CA ILE A 25 2.20 8.34 21.43
C ILE A 25 1.10 9.23 20.85
N LEU A 26 0.65 8.91 19.64
CA LEU A 26 -0.51 9.51 19.00
C LEU A 26 -1.44 8.42 18.53
N VAL A 27 -2.71 8.50 18.94
CA VAL A 27 -3.81 7.81 18.27
C VAL A 27 -4.64 8.91 17.62
N LEU A 28 -4.75 8.88 16.29
CA LEU A 28 -5.46 9.89 15.51
C LEU A 28 -6.49 9.23 14.60
N GLU A 29 -7.76 9.52 14.85
CA GLU A 29 -8.87 9.12 14.00
C GLU A 29 -9.42 10.34 13.25
N VAL A 30 -9.50 10.25 11.91
CA VAL A 30 -9.93 11.36 11.06
C VAL A 30 -10.98 10.89 10.07
N MET A 31 -12.19 11.43 10.21
CA MET A 31 -13.35 11.10 9.37
C MET A 31 -13.91 12.34 8.61
N PRO A 32 -13.18 12.92 7.65
CA PRO A 32 -13.63 14.12 6.96
C PRO A 32 -14.58 13.79 5.81
N ALA A 33 -15.63 14.59 5.67
CA ALA A 33 -16.63 14.44 4.60
C ALA A 33 -16.11 14.78 3.19
N LYS A 34 -14.89 15.33 3.07
CA LYS A 34 -14.33 15.92 1.85
C LYS A 34 -12.81 15.74 1.82
N THR A 35 -12.03 16.67 1.26
CA THR A 35 -10.60 16.55 0.95
C THR A 35 -9.73 17.11 2.08
N PRO A 36 -9.35 16.32 3.11
CA PRO A 36 -8.42 16.79 4.13
C PRO A 36 -7.00 16.86 3.56
N VAL A 37 -6.20 17.78 4.11
CA VAL A 37 -4.74 17.68 4.02
C VAL A 37 -4.22 17.41 5.42
N LEU A 38 -3.66 16.22 5.65
CA LEU A 38 -3.09 15.87 6.95
C LEU A 38 -1.59 15.71 6.83
N LYS A 39 -0.88 16.40 7.71
CA LYS A 39 0.56 16.24 7.89
C LYS A 39 0.83 15.77 9.32
N VAL A 40 1.42 14.59 9.46
CA VAL A 40 1.63 13.97 10.79
C VAL A 40 3.09 13.58 10.94
N MET A 41 3.76 14.11 11.95
CA MET A 41 5.20 13.90 12.21
C MET A 41 5.43 13.39 13.65
N PRO A 42 5.10 12.12 13.94
CA PRO A 42 5.26 11.55 15.27
C PRO A 42 6.71 11.14 15.56
N ALA A 43 7.20 11.46 16.74
CA ALA A 43 8.57 11.14 17.15
C ALA A 43 8.78 9.70 17.64
N GLN A 44 7.71 8.99 18.07
CA GLN A 44 7.80 7.59 18.48
C GLN A 44 6.74 6.73 17.80
N THR A 45 5.61 6.49 18.46
CA THR A 45 4.59 5.54 18.02
C THR A 45 3.33 6.27 17.64
N SER A 46 2.81 5.99 16.45
CA SER A 46 1.54 6.52 15.99
C SER A 46 0.64 5.44 15.41
N VAL A 47 -0.62 5.49 15.80
CA VAL A 47 -1.73 4.78 15.16
C VAL A 47 -2.62 5.84 14.50
N LEU A 48 -2.84 5.70 13.21
CA LEU A 48 -3.59 6.64 12.39
C LEU A 48 -4.66 5.89 11.62
N GLU A 49 -5.92 6.32 11.78
CA GLU A 49 -7.05 5.82 11.01
C GLU A 49 -7.66 6.99 10.26
N VAL A 50 -7.70 6.90 8.92
CA VAL A 50 -8.20 7.96 8.06
C VAL A 50 -9.25 7.41 7.10
N THR A 51 -10.50 7.83 7.31
CA THR A 51 -11.68 7.36 6.54
C THR A 51 -12.41 8.54 5.88
N PRO A 52 -11.82 9.13 4.82
CA PRO A 52 -12.41 10.27 4.14
C PRO A 52 -13.41 9.83 3.08
N ALA A 53 -14.52 10.56 2.97
CA ALA A 53 -15.49 10.32 1.92
C ALA A 53 -14.99 10.74 0.52
N GLN A 54 -13.96 11.59 0.42
CA GLN A 54 -13.39 12.04 -0.86
C GLN A 54 -11.87 11.97 -0.85
N THR A 55 -11.18 12.96 -1.41
CA THR A 55 -9.77 12.85 -1.78
C THR A 55 -8.81 13.40 -0.73
N PRO A 56 -8.28 12.58 0.20
CA PRO A 56 -7.30 13.05 1.16
C PRO A 56 -5.93 13.21 0.49
N VAL A 57 -5.17 14.15 1.02
CA VAL A 57 -3.72 14.24 0.83
C VAL A 57 -3.09 13.99 2.20
N LEU A 58 -2.36 12.89 2.33
CA LEU A 58 -1.75 12.48 3.59
C LEU A 58 -0.23 12.47 3.44
N GLU A 59 0.45 13.20 4.31
CA GLU A 59 1.90 13.15 4.47
C GLU A 59 2.21 12.71 5.90
N VAL A 60 2.80 11.51 6.04
CA VAL A 60 3.12 10.93 7.35
C VAL A 60 4.62 10.65 7.43
N MET A 61 5.29 11.25 8.41
CA MET A 61 6.75 11.12 8.61
C MET A 61 7.08 10.65 10.04
N PRO A 62 6.86 9.36 10.36
CA PRO A 62 7.20 8.79 11.66
C PRO A 62 8.70 8.58 11.84
N MET A 63 9.20 8.83 13.05
CA MET A 63 10.58 8.51 13.41
C MET A 63 10.78 7.05 13.86
N GLN A 64 9.73 6.36 14.31
CA GLN A 64 9.85 4.96 14.76
C GLN A 64 8.73 4.09 14.18
N ILE A 65 7.61 3.97 14.87
CA ILE A 65 6.57 2.99 14.56
C ILE A 65 5.33 3.72 14.05
N LEU A 66 4.83 3.26 12.91
CA LEU A 66 3.57 3.73 12.35
C LEU A 66 2.68 2.54 12.04
N VAL A 67 1.45 2.60 12.54
CA VAL A 67 0.33 1.84 12.02
C VAL A 67 -0.59 2.86 11.37
N LEU A 68 -0.87 2.68 10.08
CA LEU A 68 -1.73 3.58 9.31
C LEU A 68 -2.74 2.77 8.52
N GLU A 69 -4.02 3.08 8.75
CA GLU A 69 -5.14 2.56 7.99
C GLU A 69 -5.79 3.71 7.21
N VAL A 70 -5.93 3.53 5.89
CA VAL A 70 -6.50 4.55 4.99
C VAL A 70 -7.59 3.91 4.13
N MET A 71 -8.85 4.32 4.35
CA MET A 71 -10.02 3.80 3.63
C MET A 71 -10.80 4.93 2.92
N PRO A 72 -10.29 5.48 1.81
CA PRO A 72 -10.97 6.53 1.06
C PRO A 72 -11.95 5.94 0.04
N GLU A 73 -13.11 6.57 -0.13
CA GLU A 73 -14.11 6.11 -1.10
C GLU A 73 -13.69 6.35 -2.56
N TRP A 74 -12.88 7.37 -2.84
CA TRP A 74 -12.53 7.77 -4.22
C TRP A 74 -11.03 7.64 -4.50
N SER A 75 -10.35 8.79 -4.63
CA SER A 75 -8.91 8.85 -4.91
C SER A 75 -8.16 9.38 -3.71
N HIS A 76 -6.91 8.99 -3.51
CA HIS A 76 -6.08 9.58 -2.47
C HIS A 76 -4.63 9.68 -2.90
N PHE A 77 -3.94 10.66 -2.31
CA PHE A 77 -2.50 10.73 -2.34
C PHE A 77 -1.96 10.46 -0.94
N LEU A 78 -1.11 9.44 -0.82
CA LEU A 78 -0.51 9.06 0.45
C LEU A 78 1.00 9.01 0.28
N LYS A 79 1.71 9.86 1.03
CA LYS A 79 3.16 9.82 1.14
C LYS A 79 3.53 9.41 2.56
N VAL A 80 4.24 8.29 2.69
CA VAL A 80 4.72 7.79 3.99
C VAL A 80 6.23 7.63 3.96
N MET A 81 6.92 8.35 4.83
CA MET A 81 8.38 8.33 4.94
C MET A 81 8.82 7.99 6.37
N PRO A 82 8.72 6.72 6.79
CA PRO A 82 9.11 6.29 8.12
C PRO A 82 10.61 5.99 8.20
N ALA A 83 11.22 6.42 9.29
CA ALA A 83 12.62 6.09 9.58
C ALA A 83 12.79 4.62 10.03
N GLN A 84 11.72 3.93 10.44
CA GLN A 84 11.79 2.50 10.79
C GLN A 84 10.66 1.69 10.16
N THR A 85 9.71 1.21 10.96
CA THR A 85 8.83 0.08 10.63
C THR A 85 7.39 0.57 10.47
N PRO A 86 6.92 0.82 9.24
CA PRO A 86 5.52 1.06 8.99
C PRO A 86 4.76 -0.25 8.77
N VAL A 87 3.55 -0.30 9.30
CA VAL A 87 2.49 -1.21 8.86
C VAL A 87 1.41 -0.34 8.22
N LEU A 88 1.20 -0.48 6.91
CA LEU A 88 0.21 0.30 6.17
C LEU A 88 -0.84 -0.62 5.58
N GLU A 89 -2.10 -0.29 5.82
CA GLU A 89 -3.26 -0.90 5.21
C GLU A 89 -4.01 0.17 4.42
N VAL A 90 -4.16 -0.05 3.11
CA VAL A 90 -4.73 0.93 2.19
C VAL A 90 -5.84 0.26 1.38
N MET A 91 -7.09 0.61 1.70
CA MET A 91 -8.31 -0.01 1.13
C MET A 91 -9.21 1.02 0.39
N PRO A 92 -8.77 1.53 -0.76
CA PRO A 92 -9.51 2.52 -1.53
C PRO A 92 -10.51 1.89 -2.50
N ALA A 93 -11.66 2.55 -2.71
CA ALA A 93 -12.63 2.06 -3.70
C ALA A 93 -12.24 2.38 -5.16
N GLN A 94 -11.34 3.34 -5.44
CA GLN A 94 -11.01 3.71 -6.82
C GLN A 94 -9.52 3.85 -7.13
N ILE A 95 -8.89 4.99 -6.76
CA ILE A 95 -7.58 5.39 -7.30
C ILE A 95 -6.61 5.81 -6.17
N PRO A 96 -5.94 4.85 -5.52
CA PRO A 96 -4.74 5.09 -4.71
C PRO A 96 -3.54 5.54 -5.53
N VAL A 97 -2.80 6.51 -4.97
CA VAL A 97 -1.40 6.79 -5.31
C VAL A 97 -0.54 6.82 -4.03
N PRO A 98 -0.27 5.66 -3.41
CA PRO A 98 0.69 5.51 -2.31
C PRO A 98 2.14 5.57 -2.78
N GLU A 99 2.92 6.42 -2.11
CA GLU A 99 4.37 6.48 -2.16
C GLU A 99 4.91 6.13 -0.76
N VAL A 100 5.66 5.04 -0.64
CA VAL A 100 6.15 4.55 0.66
C VAL A 100 7.67 4.38 0.62
N MET A 101 8.37 5.16 1.45
CA MET A 101 9.84 5.19 1.49
C MET A 101 10.41 4.87 2.89
N PRO A 102 10.30 3.62 3.38
CA PRO A 102 10.82 3.20 4.66
C PRO A 102 12.34 2.97 4.62
N SER A 103 13.02 3.40 5.69
CA SER A 103 14.44 3.04 5.89
C SER A 103 14.64 1.60 6.38
N GLN A 104 13.58 0.93 6.86
CA GLN A 104 13.65 -0.45 7.35
C GLN A 104 12.54 -1.32 6.73
N THR A 105 11.84 -2.11 7.55
CA THR A 105 10.96 -3.18 7.11
C THR A 105 9.50 -2.71 7.03
N PRO A 106 8.98 -2.33 5.85
CA PRO A 106 7.55 -2.14 5.68
C PRO A 106 6.80 -3.46 5.58
N VAL A 107 5.59 -3.43 6.12
CA VAL A 107 4.51 -4.36 5.78
C VAL A 107 3.41 -3.53 5.13
N LEU A 108 3.09 -3.85 3.87
CA LEU A 108 2.10 -3.14 3.09
C LEU A 108 1.02 -4.10 2.62
N GLU A 109 -0.22 -3.76 2.92
CA GLU A 109 -1.41 -4.41 2.37
C GLU A 109 -2.21 -3.38 1.59
N VAL A 110 -2.45 -3.64 0.30
CA VAL A 110 -3.16 -2.70 -0.57
C VAL A 110 -4.24 -3.40 -1.37
N MET A 111 -5.49 -3.00 -1.15
CA MET A 111 -6.69 -3.65 -1.69
C MET A 111 -7.60 -2.70 -2.48
N PRO A 112 -7.15 -2.18 -3.65
CA PRO A 112 -7.96 -1.33 -4.50
C PRO A 112 -8.99 -2.11 -5.32
N VAL A 113 -10.17 -1.52 -5.51
CA VAL A 113 -11.20 -2.10 -6.37
C VAL A 113 -10.96 -1.81 -7.86
N GLN A 114 -10.22 -0.75 -8.23
CA GLN A 114 -10.05 -0.36 -9.65
C GLN A 114 -8.58 -0.24 -10.05
N ILE A 115 -7.97 0.92 -9.81
CA ILE A 115 -6.64 1.26 -10.33
C ILE A 115 -5.70 1.45 -9.17
N LEU A 116 -4.45 1.04 -9.29
CA LEU A 116 -3.43 1.39 -8.31
C LEU A 116 -2.11 1.75 -8.96
N PHE A 117 -1.55 2.85 -8.47
CA PHE A 117 -0.17 3.24 -8.69
C PHE A 117 0.53 3.19 -7.34
N LEU A 118 1.45 2.24 -7.16
CA LEU A 118 2.19 2.10 -5.90
C LEU A 118 3.68 2.16 -6.20
N GLU A 119 4.34 3.09 -5.51
CA GLU A 119 5.79 3.22 -5.49
C GLU A 119 6.30 2.88 -4.09
N VAL A 120 7.20 1.89 -4.00
CA VAL A 120 7.81 1.50 -2.72
C VAL A 120 9.32 1.40 -2.84
N MET A 121 10.02 2.17 -2.00
CA MET A 121 11.47 2.13 -1.88
C MET A 121 11.88 1.75 -0.46
N SER A 122 12.37 0.52 -0.25
CA SER A 122 12.85 0.05 1.05
C SER A 122 14.34 -0.23 1.04
N ALA A 123 15.04 0.20 2.10
CA ALA A 123 16.47 -0.11 2.25
C ALA A 123 16.76 -1.51 2.79
N GLN A 124 15.74 -2.26 3.23
CA GLN A 124 15.92 -3.58 3.85
C GLN A 124 14.95 -4.62 3.26
N THR A 125 13.98 -5.04 4.08
CA THR A 125 13.04 -6.10 3.77
C THR A 125 11.68 -5.51 3.49
N LEU A 126 11.07 -5.86 2.38
CA LEU A 126 9.73 -5.40 2.02
C LEU A 126 8.79 -6.60 1.96
N PHE A 127 7.68 -6.52 2.70
CA PHE A 127 6.53 -7.41 2.53
C PHE A 127 5.38 -6.61 1.93
N LEU A 128 4.92 -7.02 0.74
CA LEU A 128 3.82 -6.39 0.04
C LEU A 128 2.81 -7.44 -0.39
N GLU A 129 1.57 -7.24 0.05
CA GLU A 129 0.38 -7.95 -0.40
C GLU A 129 -0.50 -6.98 -1.19
N ALA A 130 -0.81 -7.34 -2.43
CA ALA A 130 -1.65 -6.54 -3.31
C ALA A 130 -2.74 -7.41 -3.94
N THR A 131 -3.99 -7.22 -3.53
CA THR A 131 -5.15 -7.93 -4.09
C THR A 131 -5.99 -6.95 -4.91
N GLN A 132 -6.24 -7.23 -6.20
CA GLN A 132 -6.81 -6.24 -7.11
C GLN A 132 -7.78 -6.79 -8.15
N ALA A 133 -8.77 -5.98 -8.52
CA ALA A 133 -9.75 -6.35 -9.53
C ALA A 133 -9.37 -5.97 -10.98
N GLN A 134 -8.57 -4.92 -11.22
CA GLN A 134 -8.32 -4.41 -12.59
C GLN A 134 -6.84 -4.12 -12.92
N THR A 135 -6.29 -2.94 -12.63
CA THR A 135 -4.99 -2.54 -13.24
C THR A 135 -3.99 -1.99 -12.21
N PRO A 136 -3.08 -2.84 -11.70
CA PRO A 136 -1.94 -2.37 -10.93
C PRO A 136 -0.80 -1.90 -11.83
N VAL A 137 -0.23 -0.75 -11.48
CA VAL A 137 1.14 -0.34 -11.80
C VAL A 137 1.92 -0.33 -10.49
N LEU A 138 2.86 -1.27 -10.38
CA LEU A 138 3.68 -1.46 -9.19
C LEU A 138 5.14 -1.19 -9.54
N GLU A 139 5.75 -0.21 -8.87
CA GLU A 139 7.20 0.03 -8.90
C GLU A 139 7.77 -0.25 -7.52
N VAL A 140 8.60 -1.29 -7.42
CA VAL A 140 9.10 -1.79 -6.14
C VAL A 140 10.61 -1.96 -6.17
N MET A 141 11.30 -1.19 -5.32
CA MET A 141 12.77 -1.14 -5.26
C MET A 141 13.29 -1.46 -3.84
N PRO A 142 13.40 -2.74 -3.46
CA PRO A 142 14.01 -3.14 -2.19
C PRO A 142 15.52 -3.38 -2.35
N LEU A 143 16.32 -2.92 -1.37
CA LEU A 143 17.77 -3.15 -1.40
C LEU A 143 18.19 -4.55 -0.92
N GLN A 144 17.37 -5.27 -0.15
CA GLN A 144 17.79 -6.58 0.39
C GLN A 144 16.80 -7.70 0.11
N ILE A 145 15.57 -7.61 0.63
CA ILE A 145 14.62 -8.72 0.55
C ILE A 145 13.30 -8.19 0.06
N LEU A 146 12.72 -8.90 -0.90
CA LEU A 146 11.35 -8.70 -1.34
C LEU A 146 10.55 -9.97 -1.10
N VAL A 147 9.42 -9.83 -0.40
CA VAL A 147 8.33 -10.79 -0.44
C VAL A 147 7.14 -10.07 -1.06
N LEU A 148 6.73 -10.53 -2.23
CA LEU A 148 5.64 -9.93 -2.99
C LEU A 148 4.58 -10.99 -3.28
N GLU A 149 3.36 -10.71 -2.85
CA GLU A 149 2.15 -11.46 -3.18
C GLU A 149 1.20 -10.54 -3.96
N VAL A 150 0.94 -10.87 -5.23
CA VAL A 150 0.00 -10.12 -6.08
C VAL A 150 -1.08 -11.07 -6.58
N MET A 151 -2.34 -10.68 -6.35
CA MET A 151 -3.52 -11.39 -6.82
C MET A 151 -4.37 -10.46 -7.70
N PRO A 152 -4.04 -10.32 -8.99
CA PRO A 152 -4.81 -9.47 -9.88
C PRO A 152 -5.88 -10.31 -10.63
N MET A 153 -7.08 -9.74 -10.82
CA MET A 153 -8.10 -10.30 -11.72
C MET A 153 -7.82 -10.01 -13.21
N GLN A 154 -6.91 -9.08 -13.50
CA GLN A 154 -6.57 -8.60 -14.84
C GLN A 154 -5.05 -8.40 -14.96
N THR A 155 -4.55 -7.91 -16.09
CA THR A 155 -3.10 -7.85 -16.37
C THR A 155 -2.36 -6.82 -15.51
N PRO A 156 -1.42 -7.24 -14.64
CA PRO A 156 -0.58 -6.32 -13.87
C PRO A 156 0.57 -5.77 -14.71
N VAL A 157 0.98 -4.52 -14.44
CA VAL A 157 2.31 -4.01 -14.82
C VAL A 157 3.14 -3.95 -13.55
N LEU A 158 4.14 -4.82 -13.47
CA LEU A 158 4.99 -4.96 -12.30
C LEU A 158 6.45 -4.73 -12.70
N GLU A 159 7.05 -3.69 -12.13
CA GLU A 159 8.49 -3.42 -12.20
C GLU A 159 9.11 -3.63 -10.81
N VAL A 160 9.98 -4.64 -10.71
CA VAL A 160 10.69 -4.98 -9.47
C VAL A 160 12.18 -4.95 -9.74
N MET A 161 12.89 -4.11 -9.01
CA MET A 161 14.35 -4.00 -9.09
C MET A 161 15.00 -4.29 -7.74
N PRO A 162 15.11 -5.57 -7.33
CA PRO A 162 15.71 -5.89 -6.07
C PRO A 162 17.23 -5.97 -6.23
N ALA A 163 18.00 -5.37 -5.32
CA ALA A 163 19.46 -5.49 -5.37
C ALA A 163 19.94 -6.90 -4.95
N GLN A 164 19.08 -7.70 -4.31
CA GLN A 164 19.34 -9.04 -3.77
C GLN A 164 18.08 -9.93 -3.94
N SER A 165 18.08 -11.16 -3.42
CA SER A 165 17.11 -12.23 -3.72
C SER A 165 15.62 -11.87 -3.52
N PRO A 166 14.76 -11.93 -4.57
CA PRO A 166 13.31 -11.80 -4.44
C PRO A 166 12.62 -13.15 -4.20
N VAL A 167 11.56 -13.15 -3.38
CA VAL A 167 10.58 -14.24 -3.29
C VAL A 167 9.27 -13.71 -3.87
N LEU A 168 8.96 -14.12 -5.10
CA LEU A 168 7.72 -13.75 -5.78
C LEU A 168 6.72 -14.89 -5.69
N LYS A 169 5.52 -14.58 -5.20
CA LYS A 169 4.34 -15.45 -5.32
C LYS A 169 3.30 -14.71 -6.14
N GLU A 170 3.20 -15.07 -7.41
CA GLU A 170 2.10 -14.62 -8.25
C GLU A 170 1.02 -15.71 -8.23
N VAL A 171 -0.17 -15.36 -7.74
CA VAL A 171 -1.34 -16.24 -7.78
C VAL A 171 -2.28 -15.66 -8.82
N ALA A 172 -2.13 -16.11 -10.06
CA ALA A 172 -3.02 -15.71 -11.14
C ALA A 172 -4.43 -16.27 -10.89
N ALA A 173 -5.44 -15.40 -10.90
CA ALA A 173 -6.82 -15.82 -10.98
C ALA A 173 -7.07 -16.47 -12.35
N ASP A 174 -7.50 -17.73 -12.36
CA ASP A 174 -7.83 -18.50 -13.56
C ASP A 174 -8.88 -17.72 -14.40
N PRO A 175 -8.57 -17.27 -15.64
CA PRO A 175 -9.50 -16.48 -16.43
C PRO A 175 -10.55 -17.40 -17.07
N CYS A 176 -11.43 -17.99 -16.25
CA CYS A 176 -12.53 -18.82 -16.75
C CYS A 176 -13.82 -18.49 -16.00
N SER A 177 -14.59 -17.51 -16.52
CA SER A 177 -16.05 -17.65 -16.67
C SER A 177 -16.72 -16.39 -17.26
N ARG A 178 -16.86 -16.34 -18.59
CA ARG A 178 -18.07 -15.82 -19.25
C ARG A 178 -18.19 -16.41 -20.65
N GLY A 179 -19.22 -17.25 -20.87
CA GLY A 179 -19.62 -17.82 -22.17
C GLY A 179 -19.95 -16.73 -23.20
N ASP A 180 -19.95 -16.98 -24.51
CA ASP A 180 -20.37 -18.17 -25.24
C ASP A 180 -19.58 -18.38 -26.56
N ALA A 181 -19.51 -19.65 -26.98
CA ALA A 181 -19.42 -20.16 -28.36
C ALA A 181 -18.30 -19.66 -29.31
N SER A 182 -17.32 -20.52 -29.58
CA SER A 182 -17.20 -21.27 -30.85
C SER A 182 -15.74 -21.61 -31.20
N ALA A 183 -15.46 -22.92 -31.24
CA ALA A 183 -14.49 -23.67 -32.05
C ALA A 183 -12.97 -23.35 -32.01
N GLU A 184 -12.23 -24.47 -31.83
CA GLU A 184 -10.94 -24.81 -32.43
C GLU A 184 -9.61 -24.31 -31.79
N SER A 185 -9.06 -25.23 -30.99
CA SER A 185 -7.64 -25.64 -30.92
C SER A 185 -6.56 -24.59 -30.66
N CYS A 186 -5.86 -24.73 -29.52
CA CYS A 186 -4.40 -24.71 -29.57
C CYS A 186 -3.79 -25.64 -28.51
N SER A 187 -2.80 -26.37 -28.99
CA SER A 187 -2.24 -27.63 -28.54
C SER A 187 -1.37 -27.57 -27.29
N ARG A 188 -1.50 -28.63 -26.48
CA ARG A 188 -0.45 -29.26 -25.68
C ARG A 188 0.89 -29.28 -26.42
N GLY A 189 1.96 -28.79 -25.79
CA GLY A 189 3.32 -28.86 -26.33
C GLY A 189 4.38 -28.82 -25.23
N ASP A 190 4.88 -30.00 -24.86
CA ASP A 190 6.17 -30.20 -24.18
C ASP A 190 7.33 -29.89 -25.14
N ALA A 191 8.39 -29.20 -24.65
CA ALA A 191 9.80 -29.28 -25.08
C ALA A 191 10.63 -28.34 -24.17
N VAL A 192 11.43 -28.78 -23.19
CA VAL A 192 12.75 -29.44 -23.23
C VAL A 192 13.92 -28.52 -23.60
N ALA A 193 15.01 -28.70 -22.81
CA ALA A 193 16.42 -28.35 -23.01
C ALA A 193 16.89 -26.95 -22.56
N ASP A 194 18.08 -26.76 -21.99
CA ASP A 194 19.06 -27.60 -21.27
C ASP A 194 20.17 -26.63 -20.82
N SER A 195 20.80 -26.92 -19.68
CA SER A 195 22.19 -26.65 -19.27
C SER A 195 22.98 -25.42 -19.76
N CYS A 196 23.63 -24.73 -18.80
CA CYS A 196 25.01 -24.26 -18.98
C CYS A 196 25.78 -24.20 -17.64
N SER A 197 26.66 -25.20 -17.48
CA SER A 197 27.91 -25.33 -16.69
C SER A 197 27.90 -25.23 -15.16
#